data_AF-A0A4Y2GJT8-F1
#
_entry.id   AF-A0A4Y2GJT8-F1
#
_cell.length_a   1.000
_cell.length_b   1.000
_cell.length_c   1.000
_cell.angle_alpha   90.00
_cell.angle_beta   90.00
_cell.angle_gamma   90.00
#
_symmetry.space_group_name_H-M   'P 1'
#
loop_
_entity.id
_entity.type
_entity.pdbx_description
1 polymer ?
#
loop_
_entity_poly.entity_id
_entity_poly.type
_entity_poly.pdbx_seq_one_letter_code
_entity_poly.pdbx_strand_id
1 'polypeptide(L)'
;MATVQEKAMCVLWFFETKSVITTQRRFRTTYKKAPPSDNSIRRWLTQFHETGSVLHRKGAGRPSTSQENVDRIQETFTRSPRKSTRRDCQEHCVQDLCDFIHAIRKPRRGCEGNRNIVASVCVTSPEEKSKCEDYSKAVEAKGLWPDIDCVTGASKAACMVTVQEDNAQLLVLDGGDVYKAGKYHGLQPIASELYNGSDATYYAVAVLRSASDVTKMSDLR
;
A
#
# COMPACT_ATOMS: atom_id res chain seq x y z
N MET A 1 22.99 -11.74 23.78
CA MET A 1 22.44 -11.42 22.43
C MET A 1 22.45 -12.71 21.63
N ALA A 2 21.36 -13.07 20.94
CA ALA A 2 21.31 -14.31 20.16
C ALA A 2 22.17 -14.22 18.89
N THR A 3 22.89 -15.29 18.54
CA THR A 3 23.70 -15.39 17.31
C THR A 3 22.80 -15.47 16.07
N VAL A 4 23.36 -15.26 14.88
CA VAL A 4 22.61 -15.35 13.62
C VAL A 4 21.99 -16.74 13.43
N GLN A 5 22.75 -17.79 13.75
CA GLN A 5 22.27 -19.17 13.70
C GLN A 5 21.16 -19.44 14.72
N GLU A 6 21.33 -18.96 15.95
CA GLU A 6 20.33 -19.05 17.02
C GLU A 6 19.00 -18.37 16.60
N LYS A 7 19.07 -17.21 15.93
CA LYS A 7 17.89 -16.51 15.40
C LYS A 7 17.20 -17.31 14.30
N ALA A 8 17.97 -17.86 13.34
CA ALA A 8 17.44 -18.66 12.25
C ALA A 8 16.71 -19.91 12.77
N MET A 9 17.28 -20.56 13.79
CA MET A 9 16.67 -21.73 14.43
C MET A 9 15.38 -21.38 15.19
N CYS A 10 15.32 -20.22 15.85
CA CYS A 10 14.06 -19.73 16.44
C CYS A 10 12.96 -19.55 15.38
N VAL A 11 13.29 -18.99 14.21
CA VAL A 11 12.33 -18.81 13.12
C VAL A 11 11.86 -20.16 12.58
N LEU A 12 12.79 -21.10 12.34
CA LEU A 12 12.48 -22.46 11.88
C LEU A 12 11.52 -23.20 12.84
N TRP A 13 11.83 -23.24 14.13
CA TRP A 13 10.98 -23.91 15.12
C TRP A 13 9.62 -23.23 15.29
N PHE A 14 9.55 -21.92 15.10
CA PHE A 14 8.28 -21.22 15.11
C PHE A 14 7.41 -21.62 13.92
N PHE A 15 7.98 -21.79 12.72
CA PHE A 15 7.22 -22.28 11.56
C PHE A 15 6.66 -23.68 11.77
N GLU A 16 7.44 -24.56 12.40
CA GLU A 16 7.06 -25.94 12.69
C GLU A 16 5.96 -26.02 13.76
N THR A 17 6.05 -25.22 14.82
CA THR A 17 5.22 -25.39 16.03
C THR A 17 4.15 -24.31 16.20
N LYS A 18 4.24 -23.21 15.43
CA LYS A 18 3.37 -22.02 15.52
C LYS A 18 3.22 -21.45 16.94
N SER A 19 4.17 -21.73 17.84
CA SER A 19 4.11 -21.36 19.26
C SER A 19 5.43 -20.79 19.75
N VAL A 20 5.39 -19.56 20.26
CA VAL A 20 6.56 -18.89 20.85
C VAL A 20 7.02 -19.61 22.11
N ILE A 21 6.09 -20.07 22.95
CA ILE A 21 6.42 -20.79 24.19
C ILE A 21 7.17 -22.08 23.86
N THR A 22 6.71 -22.83 22.86
CA THR A 22 7.38 -24.06 22.42
C THR A 22 8.76 -23.76 21.81
N THR A 23 8.87 -22.68 21.04
CA THR A 23 10.14 -22.20 20.48
C THR A 23 11.14 -21.81 21.56
N GLN A 24 10.71 -21.11 22.62
CA GLN A 24 11.55 -20.73 23.75
C GLN A 24 11.97 -21.93 24.58
N ARG A 25 11.08 -22.91 24.79
CA ARG A 25 11.41 -24.17 25.47
C ARG A 25 12.47 -24.95 24.70
N ARG A 26 12.29 -25.12 23.38
CA ARG A 26 13.28 -25.76 22.49
C ARG A 26 14.62 -25.01 22.50
N PHE A 27 14.60 -23.68 22.44
CA PHE A 27 15.82 -22.88 22.55
C PHE A 27 16.58 -23.15 23.85
N ARG A 28 15.87 -23.20 24.97
CA ARG A 28 16.47 -23.45 26.28
C ARG A 28 17.08 -24.85 26.37
N THR A 29 16.44 -25.87 25.80
CA THR A 29 16.96 -27.25 25.80
C THR A 29 18.15 -27.42 24.86
N THR A 30 18.12 -26.80 23.68
CA THR A 30 19.16 -26.96 22.65
C THR A 30 20.41 -26.16 22.98
N TYR A 31 20.26 -24.88 23.35
CA TYR A 31 21.38 -23.97 23.56
C TYR A 31 21.77 -23.78 25.02
N LYS A 32 20.99 -24.31 25.97
CA LYS A 32 21.21 -24.17 27.43
C LYS A 32 21.40 -22.72 27.89
N LYS A 33 20.75 -21.78 27.20
CA LYS A 33 20.79 -20.34 27.46
C LYS A 33 19.39 -19.80 27.76
N ALA A 34 19.33 -18.62 28.36
CA ALA A 34 18.07 -17.89 28.52
C ALA A 34 17.45 -17.64 27.13
N PRO A 35 16.17 -18.00 26.93
CA PRO A 35 15.54 -17.87 25.62
C PRO A 35 15.29 -16.40 25.26
N PRO A 36 15.28 -16.06 23.97
CA PRO A 36 14.91 -14.72 23.51
C PRO A 36 13.46 -14.38 23.90
N SER A 37 13.18 -13.08 24.07
CA SER A 37 11.82 -12.60 24.37
C SER A 37 10.85 -12.86 23.22
N ASP A 38 9.56 -12.95 23.53
CA ASP A 38 8.50 -13.13 22.52
C ASP A 38 8.57 -12.05 21.43
N ASN A 39 8.74 -10.78 21.82
CA ASN A 39 8.92 -9.66 20.90
C ASN A 39 10.14 -9.84 19.97
N SER A 40 11.25 -10.40 20.47
CA SER A 40 12.44 -10.64 19.64
C SER A 40 12.19 -11.72 18.60
N ILE A 41 11.52 -12.81 19.00
CA ILE A 41 11.19 -13.94 18.14
C ILE A 41 10.23 -13.50 17.03
N ARG A 42 9.17 -12.74 17.39
CA ARG A 42 8.23 -12.18 16.41
C ARG A 42 8.92 -11.22 15.44
N ARG A 43 9.81 -10.34 15.94
CA ARG A 43 10.56 -9.42 15.08
C ARG A 43 11.43 -10.15 14.06
N TRP A 44 12.11 -11.23 14.46
CA TRP A 44 12.92 -12.02 13.51
C TRP A 44 12.06 -12.79 12.51
N LEU A 45 10.89 -13.27 12.92
CA LEU A 45 9.93 -13.92 12.03
C LEU A 45 9.41 -12.94 10.96
N THR A 46 8.97 -11.75 11.37
CA THR A 46 8.53 -10.69 10.45
C THR A 46 9.66 -10.32 9.49
N GLN A 47 10.86 -10.09 10.03
CA GLN A 47 12.01 -9.75 9.21
C GLN A 47 12.37 -10.85 8.19
N PHE A 48 12.28 -12.12 8.61
CA PHE A 48 12.53 -13.26 7.73
C PHE A 48 11.45 -13.41 6.65
N HIS A 49 10.18 -13.21 6.99
CA HIS A 49 9.09 -13.21 6.00
C HIS A 49 9.25 -12.10 4.95
N GLU A 50 9.68 -10.91 5.37
CA GLU A 50 9.81 -9.75 4.47
C GLU A 50 11.08 -9.80 3.60
N THR A 51 12.16 -10.43 4.05
CA THR A 51 13.48 -10.31 3.40
C THR A 51 14.20 -11.63 3.14
N GLY A 52 13.70 -12.74 3.66
CA GLY A 52 14.43 -14.02 3.67
C GLY A 52 15.65 -14.02 4.59
N SER A 53 15.86 -13.01 5.45
CA SER A 53 17.07 -12.89 6.28
C SER A 53 16.77 -12.50 7.73
N VAL A 54 17.58 -13.06 8.66
CA VAL A 54 17.58 -12.72 10.10
C VAL A 54 18.77 -11.82 10.51
N LEU A 55 19.57 -11.37 9.53
CA LEU A 55 20.74 -10.51 9.76
C LEU A 55 20.31 -9.09 10.12
N HIS A 56 21.09 -8.38 10.94
CA HIS A 56 20.79 -6.99 11.23
C HIS A 56 20.88 -6.17 9.94
N ARG A 57 19.81 -5.43 9.59
CA ARG A 57 19.88 -4.49 8.45
C ARG A 57 20.89 -3.39 8.78
N LYS A 58 21.77 -3.05 7.84
CA LYS A 58 22.52 -1.79 7.90
C LYS A 58 21.49 -0.67 7.71
N GLY A 59 21.35 0.22 8.69
CA GLY A 59 20.49 1.40 8.52
C GLY A 59 21.01 2.23 7.35
N ALA A 60 20.13 2.75 6.50
CA ALA A 60 20.47 3.46 5.25
C ALA A 60 21.13 4.84 5.47
N GLY A 61 21.72 5.09 6.65
CA GLY A 61 22.06 6.45 7.08
C GLY A 61 20.81 7.32 7.25
N ARG A 62 21.02 8.57 7.64
CA ARG A 62 19.94 9.55 7.70
C ARG A 62 19.61 9.96 6.26
N PRO A 63 18.35 9.85 5.80
CA PRO A 63 17.96 10.35 4.49
C PRO A 63 18.32 11.83 4.36
N SER A 64 18.87 12.22 3.21
CA SER A 64 19.11 13.63 2.92
C SER A 64 17.77 14.32 2.67
N THR A 65 17.50 15.40 3.39
CA THR A 65 16.33 16.24 3.21
C THR A 65 16.60 17.28 2.11
N SER A 66 15.58 17.70 1.36
CA SER A 66 15.71 18.76 0.35
C SER A 66 16.00 20.12 1.00
N GLN A 67 16.73 20.99 0.30
CA GLN A 67 17.10 22.32 0.83
C GLN A 67 15.87 23.18 1.17
N GLU A 68 14.82 23.11 0.35
CA GLU A 68 13.54 23.80 0.61
C GLU A 68 12.90 23.41 1.95
N ASN A 69 12.97 22.12 2.31
CA ASN A 69 12.47 21.64 3.59
C ASN A 69 13.36 22.10 4.76
N VAL A 70 14.68 22.22 4.53
CA VAL A 70 15.62 22.76 5.53
C VAL A 70 15.34 24.23 5.79
N ASP A 71 15.17 25.04 4.74
CA ASP A 71 14.90 26.47 4.82
C ASP A 71 13.55 26.73 5.52
N ARG A 72 12.51 25.95 5.18
CA ARG A 72 11.18 26.04 5.82
C ARG A 72 11.24 25.78 7.32
N ILE A 73 12.03 24.78 7.75
CA ILE A 73 12.19 24.45 9.16
C ILE A 73 13.02 25.53 9.88
N GLN A 74 14.08 26.06 9.25
CA GLN A 74 14.89 27.13 9.85
C GLN A 74 14.08 28.41 10.06
N GLU A 75 13.21 28.76 9.12
CA GLU A 75 12.35 29.94 9.22
C GLU A 75 11.35 29.84 10.39
N THR A 76 10.80 28.65 10.67
CA THR A 76 9.90 28.46 11.81
C THR A 76 10.56 28.64 13.17
N PHE A 77 11.79 28.14 13.34
CA PHE A 77 12.54 28.34 14.58
C PHE A 77 13.05 29.77 14.74
N THR A 78 13.36 30.46 13.64
CA THR A 78 13.73 31.89 13.66
C THR A 78 12.53 32.76 14.08
N ARG A 79 11.34 32.43 13.59
CA ARG A 79 10.09 33.11 13.97
C ARG A 79 9.65 32.81 15.41
N SER A 80 9.95 31.62 15.93
CA SER A 80 9.62 31.23 17.30
C SER A 80 10.70 30.35 17.92
N PRO A 81 11.72 30.95 18.56
CA PRO A 81 12.88 30.23 19.10
C PRO A 81 12.56 29.20 20.20
N ARG A 82 11.39 29.30 20.83
CA ARG A 82 10.92 28.39 21.89
C ARG A 82 9.97 27.30 21.37
N LYS A 83 9.71 27.25 20.08
CA LYS A 83 8.85 26.21 19.48
C LYS A 83 9.56 24.87 19.56
N SER A 84 8.84 23.79 19.89
CA SER A 84 9.45 22.47 20.01
C SER A 84 9.42 21.72 18.68
N THR A 85 10.42 20.87 18.42
CA THR A 85 10.48 20.01 17.23
C THR A 85 9.20 19.18 17.04
N ARG A 86 8.57 18.75 18.14
CA ARG A 86 7.30 18.02 18.11
C ARG A 86 6.14 18.87 17.60
N ARG A 87 6.06 20.14 18.03
CA ARG A 87 5.03 21.08 17.57
C ARG A 87 5.26 21.47 16.11
N ASP A 88 6.52 21.61 15.69
CA ASP A 88 6.88 21.93 14.31
C ASP A 88 6.62 20.77 13.32
N CYS A 89 6.98 19.54 13.69
CA CYS A 89 6.63 18.33 12.92
C CYS A 89 5.11 18.13 12.79
N GLN A 90 4.33 18.52 13.81
CA GLN A 90 2.86 18.51 13.72
C GLN A 90 2.36 19.58 12.74
N GLU A 91 2.90 20.80 12.79
CA GLU A 91 2.47 21.90 11.92
C GLU A 91 2.90 21.74 10.45
N HIS A 92 4.03 21.07 10.17
CA HIS A 92 4.59 20.93 8.81
C HIS A 92 4.43 19.53 8.18
N CYS A 93 3.71 18.61 8.84
CA CYS A 93 3.31 17.30 8.30
C CYS A 93 4.44 16.54 7.60
N VAL A 94 5.63 16.50 8.19
CA VAL A 94 6.77 15.76 7.62
C VAL A 94 6.50 14.27 7.82
N GLN A 95 6.13 13.58 6.75
CA GLN A 95 5.70 12.19 6.73
C GLN A 95 6.85 11.26 7.10
N ASP A 96 6.69 10.50 8.18
CA ASP A 96 7.44 9.26 8.36
C ASP A 96 6.47 8.14 8.77
N LEU A 97 6.53 7.07 7.99
CA LEU A 97 5.76 5.81 7.99
C LEU A 97 4.85 5.58 9.21
N CYS A 98 3.54 5.64 8.99
CA CYS A 98 2.56 4.95 9.81
C CYS A 98 1.53 4.30 8.87
N ASP A 99 1.27 3.01 9.10
CA ASP A 99 0.44 2.09 8.32
C ASP A 99 -0.66 2.76 7.49
N PHE A 100 -0.74 2.39 6.20
CA PHE A 100 -1.75 2.86 5.24
C PHE A 100 -3.19 2.80 5.79
N ILE A 101 -3.48 1.80 6.64
CA ILE A 101 -4.78 1.62 7.31
C ILE A 101 -5.09 2.74 8.32
N HIS A 102 -4.08 3.29 9.00
CA HIS A 102 -4.27 4.40 9.95
C HIS A 102 -4.45 5.75 9.26
N ALA A 103 -3.92 5.93 8.04
CA ALA A 103 -4.14 7.13 7.23
C ALA A 103 -5.59 7.23 6.73
N ILE A 104 -6.21 6.09 6.39
CA ILE A 104 -7.59 6.02 5.89
C ILE A 104 -8.62 6.31 6.99
N ARG A 105 -8.35 5.96 8.25
CA ARG A 105 -9.37 5.93 9.31
C ARG A 105 -9.47 7.21 10.16
N LYS A 106 -8.40 8.01 10.30
CA LYS A 106 -8.42 9.36 10.90
C LYS A 106 -7.20 10.19 10.47
N PRO A 107 -7.35 11.48 10.08
CA PRO A 107 -6.22 12.39 10.07
C PRO A 107 -5.61 12.49 11.47
N ARG A 108 -4.28 12.45 11.58
CA ARG A 108 -3.59 12.66 12.87
C ARG A 108 -3.94 14.05 13.40
N ARG A 109 -4.30 14.15 14.69
CA ARG A 109 -4.49 15.44 15.38
C ARG A 109 -3.25 16.32 15.19
N GLY A 110 -3.40 17.42 14.44
CA GLY A 110 -2.33 18.35 14.06
C GLY A 110 -2.03 18.40 12.56
N CYS A 111 -2.44 17.39 11.78
CA CYS A 111 -2.36 17.38 10.32
C CYS A 111 -3.73 17.72 9.72
N GLU A 112 -4.31 18.86 10.12
CA GLU A 112 -5.43 19.45 9.39
C GLU A 112 -4.88 20.07 8.10
N GLY A 113 -4.35 19.21 7.22
CA GLY A 113 -4.25 19.54 5.80
C GLY A 113 -5.65 19.87 5.30
N ASN A 114 -5.73 20.85 4.40
CA ASN A 114 -6.97 21.40 3.87
C ASN A 114 -8.04 20.29 3.70
N ARG A 115 -9.17 20.41 4.42
CA ARG A 115 -10.28 19.43 4.33
C ARG A 115 -10.89 19.31 2.94
N ASN A 116 -10.45 20.14 1.99
CA ASN A 116 -10.86 20.15 0.59
C ASN A 116 -9.97 19.28 -0.33
N ILE A 117 -9.39 18.18 0.15
CA ILE A 117 -8.72 17.22 -0.73
C ILE A 117 -9.75 16.18 -1.15
N VAL A 118 -10.09 16.20 -2.44
CA VAL A 118 -11.09 15.34 -3.07
C VAL A 118 -10.38 14.43 -4.06
N ALA A 119 -10.65 13.13 -3.97
CA ALA A 119 -10.22 12.13 -4.93
C ALA A 119 -11.22 12.01 -6.07
N SER A 120 -10.90 12.52 -7.26
CA SER A 120 -11.76 12.46 -8.43
C SER A 120 -11.53 11.19 -9.25
N VAL A 121 -12.56 10.34 -9.32
CA VAL A 121 -12.57 9.07 -10.06
C VAL A 121 -13.31 9.25 -11.38
N CYS A 122 -12.66 8.96 -12.50
CA CYS A 122 -13.28 8.98 -13.82
C CYS A 122 -14.00 7.66 -14.12
N VAL A 123 -15.28 7.74 -14.46
CA VAL A 123 -16.19 6.65 -14.81
C VAL A 123 -16.77 6.85 -16.21
N THR A 124 -17.19 5.77 -16.86
CA THR A 124 -17.59 5.79 -18.29
C THR A 124 -19.06 5.52 -18.53
N SER A 125 -19.77 4.86 -17.61
CA SER A 125 -21.19 4.53 -17.76
C SER A 125 -22.07 5.15 -16.65
N PRO A 126 -23.39 5.33 -16.90
CA PRO A 126 -24.33 5.76 -15.86
C PRO A 126 -24.38 4.83 -14.65
N GLU A 127 -24.21 3.53 -14.88
CA GLU A 127 -24.18 2.50 -13.82
C GLU A 127 -22.90 2.62 -12.98
N GLU A 128 -21.75 2.85 -13.63
CA GLU A 128 -20.49 3.13 -12.93
C GLU A 128 -20.57 4.42 -12.12
N LYS A 129 -21.22 5.46 -12.66
CA LYS A 129 -21.45 6.72 -11.94
C LYS A 129 -22.28 6.51 -10.68
N SER A 130 -23.42 5.82 -10.80
CA SER A 130 -24.27 5.49 -9.66
C SER A 130 -23.50 4.71 -8.59
N LYS A 131 -22.72 3.71 -8.99
CA LYS A 131 -21.86 2.94 -8.08
C LYS A 131 -20.78 3.79 -7.39
N CYS A 132 -20.18 4.73 -8.12
CA CYS A 132 -19.18 5.67 -7.59
C CYS A 132 -19.80 6.62 -6.56
N GLU A 133 -20.99 7.16 -6.83
CA GLU A 133 -21.70 8.04 -5.90
C GLU A 133 -22.11 7.31 -4.61
N ASP A 134 -22.58 6.07 -4.71
CA ASP A 134 -22.87 5.25 -3.54
C ASP A 134 -21.60 4.88 -2.77
N TYR A 135 -20.49 4.64 -3.46
CA TYR A 135 -19.19 4.45 -2.84
C TYR A 135 -18.73 5.72 -2.08
N SER A 136 -18.91 6.90 -2.67
CA SER A 136 -18.60 8.18 -2.04
C SER A 136 -19.36 8.37 -0.71
N LYS A 137 -20.67 8.11 -0.71
CA LYS A 137 -21.50 8.13 0.52
C LYS A 137 -21.02 7.12 1.56
N ALA A 138 -20.60 5.92 1.13
CA ALA A 138 -20.07 4.90 2.04
C ALA A 138 -18.72 5.29 2.65
N VAL A 139 -17.83 5.93 1.89
CA VAL A 139 -16.56 6.49 2.36
C VAL A 139 -16.84 7.54 3.45
N GLU A 140 -17.74 8.48 3.18
CA GLU A 140 -18.14 9.53 4.12
C GLU A 140 -18.76 8.94 5.41
N ALA A 141 -19.73 8.02 5.27
CA ALA A 141 -20.40 7.39 6.41
C ALA A 141 -19.46 6.58 7.31
N LYS A 142 -18.34 6.09 6.76
CA LYS A 142 -17.29 5.38 7.50
C LYS A 142 -16.19 6.31 8.04
N GLY A 143 -16.29 7.62 7.76
CA GLY A 143 -15.29 8.62 8.13
C GLY A 143 -13.93 8.33 7.48
N LEU A 144 -13.96 7.76 6.27
CA LEU A 144 -12.77 7.53 5.47
C LEU A 144 -12.43 8.80 4.70
N TRP A 145 -11.14 9.00 4.42
CA TRP A 145 -10.62 10.15 3.69
C TRP A 145 -9.67 9.68 2.57
N PRO A 146 -9.55 10.40 1.44
CA PRO A 146 -10.26 11.63 1.04
C PRO A 146 -11.72 11.40 0.63
N ASP A 147 -12.47 12.50 0.49
CA ASP A 147 -13.80 12.46 -0.12
C ASP A 147 -13.67 12.03 -1.58
N ILE A 148 -14.66 11.30 -2.10
CA ILE A 148 -14.65 10.81 -3.48
C ILE A 148 -15.58 11.65 -4.34
N ASP A 149 -15.07 12.16 -5.46
CA ASP A 149 -15.87 12.77 -6.52
C ASP A 149 -15.86 11.90 -7.78
N CYS A 150 -16.93 11.96 -8.57
CA CYS A 150 -17.19 11.05 -9.68
C CYS A 150 -17.33 11.85 -10.98
N VAL A 151 -16.28 11.81 -11.81
CA VAL A 151 -16.21 12.49 -13.10
C VAL A 151 -16.63 11.53 -14.21
N THR A 152 -17.44 11.98 -15.17
CA THR A 152 -17.85 11.14 -16.31
C THR A 152 -17.03 11.43 -17.56
N GLY A 153 -16.45 10.39 -18.16
CA GLY A 153 -15.81 10.43 -19.47
C GLY A 153 -16.61 9.66 -20.52
N ALA A 154 -16.51 10.08 -21.79
CA ALA A 154 -17.23 9.41 -22.90
C ALA A 154 -16.71 8.00 -23.21
N SER A 155 -15.49 7.66 -22.78
CA SER A 155 -14.87 6.35 -22.93
C SER A 155 -13.68 6.22 -21.98
N LYS A 156 -13.13 5.01 -21.84
CA LYS A 156 -11.89 4.80 -21.08
C LYS A 156 -10.72 5.60 -21.66
N ALA A 157 -10.66 5.76 -22.99
CA ALA A 157 -9.67 6.60 -23.65
C ALA A 157 -9.83 8.08 -23.27
N ALA A 158 -11.07 8.58 -23.21
CA ALA A 158 -11.33 9.93 -22.73
C ALA A 158 -10.91 10.08 -21.26
N CYS A 159 -11.24 9.13 -20.39
CA CYS A 159 -10.81 9.16 -19.00
C CYS A 159 -9.29 9.14 -18.82
N MET A 160 -8.55 8.40 -19.67
CA MET A 160 -7.08 8.42 -19.64
C MET A 160 -6.53 9.83 -19.93
N VAL A 161 -7.13 10.56 -20.89
CA VAL A 161 -6.78 11.97 -21.17
C VAL A 161 -7.18 12.87 -20.01
N THR A 162 -8.38 12.70 -19.46
CA THR A 162 -8.86 13.49 -18.31
C THR A 162 -7.93 13.36 -17.10
N VAL A 163 -7.39 12.17 -16.84
CA VAL A 163 -6.41 11.96 -15.77
C VAL A 163 -5.04 12.53 -16.11
N GLN A 164 -4.62 12.43 -17.37
CA GLN A 164 -3.37 13.04 -17.84
C GLN A 164 -3.39 14.59 -17.73
N GLU A 165 -4.55 15.21 -17.90
CA GLU A 165 -4.75 16.66 -17.80
C GLU A 165 -5.10 17.14 -16.37
N ASP A 166 -4.95 16.28 -15.36
CA ASP A 166 -5.27 16.57 -13.95
C ASP A 166 -6.75 16.97 -13.68
N ASN A 167 -7.65 16.71 -14.63
CA ASN A 167 -9.10 16.92 -14.48
C ASN A 167 -9.79 15.78 -13.73
N ALA A 168 -9.12 14.63 -13.63
CA ALA A 168 -9.45 13.52 -12.73
C ALA A 168 -8.14 12.93 -12.19
N GLN A 169 -8.18 12.15 -11.11
CA GLN A 169 -6.95 11.60 -10.50
C GLN A 169 -6.88 10.07 -10.59
N LEU A 170 -8.04 9.41 -10.67
CA LEU A 170 -8.14 7.97 -10.62
C LEU A 170 -9.05 7.46 -11.75
N LEU A 171 -8.72 6.30 -12.29
CA LEU A 171 -9.61 5.51 -13.13
C LEU A 171 -9.30 4.02 -12.95
N VAL A 172 -10.27 3.16 -13.24
CA VAL A 172 -10.08 1.70 -13.22
C VAL A 172 -9.94 1.21 -14.66
N LEU A 173 -8.87 0.45 -14.93
CA LEU A 173 -8.54 -0.07 -16.25
C LEU A 173 -8.34 -1.58 -16.22
N ASP A 174 -8.66 -2.23 -17.33
CA ASP A 174 -8.32 -3.63 -17.56
C ASP A 174 -6.89 -3.75 -18.13
N GLY A 175 -6.29 -4.95 -18.08
CA GLY A 175 -4.88 -5.18 -18.42
C GLY A 175 -4.45 -4.63 -19.79
N GLY A 176 -5.29 -4.75 -20.82
CA GLY A 176 -5.01 -4.19 -22.14
C GLY A 176 -5.01 -2.65 -22.17
N ASP A 177 -5.85 -2.02 -21.36
CA ASP A 177 -5.92 -0.56 -21.27
C ASP A 177 -4.83 0.01 -20.35
N VAL A 178 -4.38 -0.73 -19.32
CA VAL A 178 -3.21 -0.36 -18.50
C VAL A 178 -1.97 -0.16 -19.37
N TYR A 179 -1.75 -1.03 -20.37
CA TYR A 179 -0.66 -0.85 -21.33
C TYR A 179 -0.78 0.46 -22.12
N LYS A 180 -1.98 0.78 -22.61
CA LYS A 180 -2.23 2.02 -23.37
C LYS A 180 -2.04 3.26 -22.47
N ALA A 181 -2.54 3.20 -21.25
CA ALA A 181 -2.43 4.26 -20.24
C ALA A 181 -0.96 4.59 -19.94
N GLY A 182 -0.14 3.59 -19.67
CA GLY A 182 1.30 3.81 -19.42
C GLY A 182 2.05 4.27 -20.65
N LYS A 183 1.79 3.67 -21.81
CA LYS A 183 2.54 3.96 -23.05
C LYS A 183 2.20 5.30 -23.69
N TYR A 184 0.92 5.66 -23.73
CA TYR A 184 0.44 6.81 -24.49
C TYR A 184 0.06 8.00 -23.61
N HIS A 185 -0.27 7.78 -22.34
CA HIS A 185 -0.74 8.82 -21.42
C HIS A 185 0.19 9.01 -20.20
N GLY A 186 1.27 8.23 -20.09
CA GLY A 186 2.23 8.32 -18.97
C GLY A 186 1.64 7.97 -17.60
N LEU A 187 0.49 7.28 -17.57
CA LEU A 187 -0.17 6.93 -16.31
C LEU A 187 0.52 5.74 -15.62
N GLN A 188 0.50 5.73 -14.29
CA GLN A 188 1.12 4.68 -13.48
C GLN A 188 0.07 3.90 -12.68
N PRO A 189 0.10 2.56 -12.67
CA PRO A 189 -0.77 1.78 -11.80
C PRO A 189 -0.36 1.95 -10.33
N ILE A 190 -1.33 2.30 -9.48
CA ILE A 190 -1.13 2.46 -8.02
C ILE A 190 -1.78 1.36 -7.19
N ALA A 191 -2.76 0.66 -7.76
CA ALA A 191 -3.53 -0.39 -7.13
C ALA A 191 -3.96 -1.43 -8.18
N SER A 192 -4.24 -2.65 -7.72
CA SER A 192 -4.66 -3.76 -8.57
C SER A 192 -5.76 -4.56 -7.89
N GLU A 193 -6.72 -5.05 -8.66
CA GLU A 193 -7.73 -5.99 -8.17
C GLU A 193 -7.09 -7.36 -7.91
N LEU A 194 -7.37 -7.94 -6.74
CA LEU A 194 -6.90 -9.27 -6.36
C LEU A 194 -8.07 -10.23 -6.35
N TYR A 195 -7.97 -11.29 -7.16
CA TYR A 195 -8.95 -12.37 -7.20
C TYR A 195 -8.39 -13.55 -6.39
N ASN A 196 -9.17 -14.06 -5.42
CA ASN A 196 -8.83 -15.21 -4.57
C ASN A 196 -7.53 -15.09 -3.75
N GLY A 197 -7.03 -13.86 -3.51
CA GLY A 197 -5.85 -13.62 -2.68
C GLY A 197 -4.51 -14.01 -3.31
N SER A 198 -4.49 -14.35 -4.60
CA SER A 198 -3.28 -14.48 -5.41
C SER A 198 -2.90 -13.16 -6.09
N ASP A 199 -1.81 -13.17 -6.87
CA ASP A 199 -1.35 -12.06 -7.71
C ASP A 199 -2.49 -11.47 -8.57
N ALA A 200 -2.33 -10.21 -9.00
CA ALA A 200 -3.26 -9.47 -9.87
C ALA A 200 -3.28 -10.00 -11.32
N THR A 201 -3.44 -11.31 -11.47
CA THR A 201 -3.42 -12.03 -12.75
C THR A 201 -4.69 -12.85 -12.87
N TYR A 202 -5.33 -12.80 -14.04
CA TYR A 202 -6.47 -13.65 -14.39
C TYR A 202 -6.19 -14.41 -15.69
N TYR A 203 -6.83 -15.56 -15.86
CA TYR A 203 -6.70 -16.36 -17.08
C TYR A 203 -7.63 -15.85 -18.17
N ALA A 204 -7.08 -15.57 -19.35
CA ALA A 204 -7.88 -15.41 -20.56
C ALA A 204 -8.30 -16.80 -21.08
N VAL A 205 -9.61 -17.05 -21.14
CA VAL A 205 -10.17 -18.35 -21.57
C VAL A 205 -11.17 -18.16 -22.70
N ALA A 206 -11.19 -19.09 -23.65
CA ALA A 206 -12.22 -19.15 -24.68
C ALA A 206 -13.33 -20.10 -24.21
N VAL A 207 -14.54 -19.56 -24.02
CA VAL A 207 -15.70 -20.35 -23.57
C VAL A 207 -16.50 -20.80 -24.79
N LEU A 208 -16.75 -22.10 -24.88
CA LEU A 208 -17.48 -22.73 -25.98
C LEU A 208 -18.78 -23.37 -25.47
N ARG A 209 -19.79 -23.48 -26.34
CA ARG A 209 -20.97 -24.30 -26.05
C ARG A 209 -20.55 -25.77 -26.04
N SER A 210 -21.08 -26.56 -25.11
CA SER A 210 -20.73 -27.99 -25.01
C SER A 210 -21.03 -28.78 -26.30
N ALA A 211 -22.03 -28.36 -27.06
CA ALA A 211 -22.42 -28.96 -28.34
C ALA A 211 -21.68 -28.40 -29.56
N SER A 212 -20.64 -27.56 -29.39
CA SER A 212 -19.88 -27.05 -30.53
C SER A 212 -18.87 -28.07 -31.04
N ASP A 213 -18.68 -28.12 -32.36
CA ASP A 213 -17.65 -28.96 -33.00
C ASP A 213 -16.22 -28.37 -32.91
N VAL A 214 -16.06 -27.22 -32.24
CA VAL A 214 -14.78 -26.55 -32.02
C VAL A 214 -14.00 -27.31 -30.96
N THR A 215 -12.87 -27.90 -31.35
CA THR A 215 -11.99 -28.66 -30.45
C THR A 215 -10.64 -27.98 -30.26
N LYS A 216 -10.26 -27.09 -31.18
CA LYS A 216 -8.97 -26.40 -31.21
C LYS A 216 -9.16 -24.95 -31.63
N MET A 217 -8.20 -24.10 -31.24
CA MET A 217 -8.19 -22.69 -31.63
C MET A 217 -8.18 -22.48 -33.16
N SER A 218 -7.61 -23.42 -33.91
CA SER A 218 -7.58 -23.41 -35.39
C SER A 218 -8.97 -23.44 -36.03
N ASP A 219 -9.97 -23.93 -35.30
CA ASP A 219 -11.32 -24.14 -35.82
C ASP A 219 -12.14 -22.83 -35.79
N LEU A 220 -11.62 -21.77 -35.16
CA LEU A 220 -12.21 -20.43 -35.05
C LEU A 220 -11.81 -19.47 -36.19
N ARG A 221 -11.46 -20.02 -37.36
CA ARG A 221 -11.06 -19.24 -38.54
C ARG A 221 -12.24 -18.64 -39.28
#